data_AF-A0A7X9IIW1-F1
#
_entry.id   AF-A0A7X9IIW1-F1
#
_cell.length_a   1.000
_cell.length_b   1.000
_cell.length_c   1.000
_cell.angle_alpha   90.00
_cell.angle_beta   90.00
_cell.angle_gamma   90.00
#
_symmetry.space_group_name_H-M   'P 1'
#
loop_
_entity.id
_entity.type
_entity.pdbx_description
1 polymer ?
#
loop_
_entity_poly.entity_id
_entity_poly.type
_entity_poly.pdbx_seq_one_letter_code
_entity_poly.pdbx_strand_id
1 'polypeptide(L)'
;MSTRFSPRDIHAYLSERVLGQDGVLRLISVSIYKHIHGLKAGNVLFIGNSGTGKTTVMRAIGQFYEDHEELAAYRTMVILNANTLAPEVEGEDRATRLFRRIEARARALYGSGLTAAQLKEAMENATVCVDEVDKISARMSGKANVEGITT
;
A
#
# COMPACT_ATOMS: atom_id res chain seq x y z
N MET A 1 -3.64 -24.98 -13.69
CA MET A 1 -4.54 -23.93 -14.20
C MET A 1 -4.34 -22.72 -13.30
N SER A 2 -3.76 -21.63 -13.82
CA SER A 2 -3.50 -20.42 -13.03
C SER A 2 -4.81 -19.66 -12.92
N THR A 3 -5.50 -19.80 -11.79
CA THR A 3 -6.65 -18.96 -11.45
C THR A 3 -6.14 -17.54 -11.30
N ARG A 4 -6.45 -16.72 -12.29
CA ARG A 4 -6.12 -15.30 -12.30
C ARG A 4 -7.38 -14.58 -11.82
N PHE A 5 -7.38 -14.12 -10.56
CA PHE A 5 -8.52 -13.42 -9.97
C PHE A 5 -9.04 -12.34 -10.92
N SER A 6 -10.33 -12.37 -11.21
CA SER A 6 -10.98 -11.29 -11.96
C SER A 6 -11.24 -10.09 -11.04
N PRO A 7 -11.51 -8.90 -11.59
CA PRO A 7 -11.95 -7.76 -10.77
C PRO A 7 -13.22 -8.06 -9.96
N ARG A 8 -14.08 -8.98 -10.39
CA ARG A 8 -15.28 -9.37 -9.65
C ARG A 8 -14.95 -10.23 -8.44
N ASP A 9 -13.98 -11.12 -8.56
CA ASP A 9 -13.55 -11.97 -7.45
C ASP A 9 -12.87 -11.13 -6.36
N ILE A 10 -12.01 -10.20 -6.77
CA ILE A 10 -11.36 -9.24 -5.87
C ILE A 10 -12.41 -8.37 -5.18
N HIS A 11 -13.39 -7.86 -5.94
CA HIS A 11 -14.46 -7.02 -5.39
C HIS A 11 -15.31 -7.77 -4.35
N ALA A 12 -15.67 -9.03 -4.65
CA ALA A 12 -16.44 -9.87 -3.73
C ALA A 12 -15.69 -10.07 -2.41
N TYR A 13 -14.41 -10.44 -2.48
CA TYR A 13 -13.56 -10.61 -1.30
C TYR A 13 -13.46 -9.33 -0.45
N LEU A 14 -13.25 -8.17 -1.09
CA LEU A 14 -13.14 -6.90 -0.39
C LEU A 14 -14.48 -6.46 0.23
N SER A 15 -15.59 -6.73 -0.44
CA SER A 15 -16.94 -6.35 0.00
C SER A 15 -17.41 -7.12 1.24
N GLU A 16 -16.85 -8.31 1.50
CA GLU A 16 -17.08 -9.05 2.74
C GLU A 16 -16.43 -8.37 3.96
N ARG A 17 -15.38 -7.57 3.75
CA ARG A 17 -14.55 -6.97 4.81
C ARG A 17 -14.74 -5.47 4.96
N VAL A 18 -15.22 -4.80 3.91
CA VAL A 18 -15.45 -3.35 3.89
C VAL A 18 -16.94 -3.09 3.68
N LEU A 19 -17.61 -2.60 4.72
CA LEU A 19 -19.01 -2.23 4.64
C LEU A 19 -19.18 -0.92 3.86
N GLY A 20 -19.96 -0.96 2.79
CA GLY A 20 -20.18 0.18 1.90
C GLY A 20 -19.01 0.43 0.95
N GLN A 21 -18.84 1.67 0.49
CA GLN A 21 -17.75 2.07 -0.42
C GLN A 21 -17.69 1.30 -1.75
N ASP A 22 -18.80 0.74 -2.23
CA ASP A 22 -18.85 -0.13 -3.41
C ASP A 22 -18.15 0.47 -4.65
N GLY A 23 -18.36 1.77 -4.91
CA GLY A 23 -17.68 2.47 -6.00
C GLY A 23 -16.15 2.46 -5.88
N VAL A 24 -15.62 2.66 -4.66
CA VAL A 24 -14.19 2.60 -4.37
C VAL A 24 -13.66 1.17 -4.52
N LEU A 25 -14.39 0.19 -3.97
CA LEU A 25 -13.99 -1.21 -4.05
C LEU A 25 -13.91 -1.70 -5.50
N ARG A 26 -14.82 -1.28 -6.38
CA ARG A 26 -14.75 -1.59 -7.83
C ARG A 26 -13.49 -1.05 -8.48
N LEU A 27 -13.13 0.21 -8.21
CA LEU A 27 -11.92 0.82 -8.75
C LEU A 27 -10.65 0.13 -8.24
N ILE A 28 -10.61 -0.17 -6.94
CA ILE A 28 -9.52 -0.92 -6.32
C ILE A 28 -9.36 -2.31 -6.90
N SER A 29 -10.47 -3.00 -7.14
CA SER A 29 -10.44 -4.35 -7.71
C SER A 29 -9.83 -4.35 -9.11
N VAL A 30 -10.10 -3.31 -9.92
CA VAL A 30 -9.44 -3.15 -11.23
C VAL A 30 -7.96 -2.80 -11.08
N SER A 31 -7.58 -1.96 -10.12
CA SER A 31 -6.18 -1.62 -9.88
C SER A 31 -5.36 -2.82 -9.41
N ILE A 32 -5.88 -3.62 -8.48
CA ILE A 32 -5.25 -4.86 -8.02
C ILE A 32 -5.16 -5.87 -9.17
N TYR A 33 -6.25 -6.06 -9.92
CA TYR A 33 -6.25 -6.91 -11.10
C TYR A 33 -5.12 -6.53 -12.05
N LYS A 34 -4.98 -5.25 -12.38
CA LYS A 34 -3.91 -4.78 -13.27
C LYS A 34 -2.53 -5.05 -12.67
N HIS A 35 -2.34 -4.76 -11.38
CA HIS A 35 -1.09 -4.98 -10.66
C HIS A 35 -0.64 -6.45 -10.72
N ILE A 36 -1.52 -7.38 -10.31
CA ILE A 36 -1.19 -8.82 -10.25
C ILE A 36 -1.09 -9.49 -11.64
N HIS A 37 -1.45 -8.76 -12.72
CA HIS A 37 -1.30 -9.21 -14.10
C HIS A 37 -0.16 -8.51 -14.84
N GLY A 38 0.62 -7.66 -14.18
CA GLY A 38 1.69 -6.89 -14.81
C GLY A 38 1.18 -5.88 -15.85
N LEU A 39 -0.10 -5.51 -15.77
CA LEU A 39 -0.70 -4.50 -16.64
C LEU A 39 -0.42 -3.12 -16.09
N LYS A 40 -0.32 -2.13 -16.98
CA LYS A 40 -0.14 -0.74 -16.58
C LYS A 40 -1.28 -0.28 -15.67
N ALA A 41 -0.97 -0.07 -14.39
CA ALA A 41 -1.85 0.55 -13.41
C ALA A 41 -1.32 1.94 -13.06
N GLY A 42 -2.24 2.87 -12.79
CA GLY A 42 -1.88 4.15 -12.16
C GLY A 42 -1.88 4.03 -10.64
N ASN A 43 -1.28 5.00 -9.96
CA ASN A 43 -1.42 5.14 -8.52
C ASN A 43 -2.87 5.53 -8.17
N VAL A 44 -3.36 5.06 -7.02
CA VAL A 44 -4.70 5.39 -6.54
C VAL A 44 -4.61 6.41 -5.41
N LEU A 45 -5.40 7.49 -5.50
CA LEU A 45 -5.56 8.47 -4.43
C LEU A 45 -6.94 8.31 -3.80
N PHE A 46 -6.98 7.99 -2.51
CA PHE A 46 -8.22 7.95 -1.74
C PHE A 46 -8.52 9.30 -1.12
N ILE A 47 -9.69 9.86 -1.46
CA ILE A 47 -10.20 11.09 -0.85
C ILE A 47 -11.46 10.75 -0.08
N GLY A 48 -11.49 11.13 1.19
CA GLY A 48 -12.64 10.93 2.05
C GLY A 48 -12.34 11.40 3.47
N ASN A 49 -13.40 11.72 4.23
CA ASN A 49 -13.28 12.21 5.60
C ASN A 49 -12.56 11.21 6.52
N SER A 50 -12.12 11.69 7.68
CA SER A 50 -11.63 10.79 8.73
C SER A 50 -12.71 9.78 9.11
N GLY A 51 -12.32 8.54 9.40
CA GLY A 51 -13.24 7.47 9.80
C GLY A 51 -14.05 6.80 8.67
N THR A 52 -13.91 7.18 7.40
CA THR A 52 -14.69 6.57 6.29
C THR A 52 -14.19 5.20 5.80
N GLY A 53 -13.20 4.62 6.49
CA GLY A 53 -12.70 3.27 6.18
C GLY A 53 -11.55 3.20 5.17
N LYS A 54 -10.85 4.30 4.86
CA LYS A 54 -9.67 4.30 3.97
C LYS A 54 -8.62 3.26 4.40
N THR A 55 -8.20 3.30 5.67
CA THR A 55 -7.26 2.33 6.24
C THR A 55 -7.85 0.92 6.29
N THR A 56 -9.16 0.78 6.45
CA THR A 56 -9.85 -0.52 6.38
C THR A 56 -9.73 -1.14 5.00
N VAL A 57 -9.91 -0.36 3.93
CA VAL A 57 -9.67 -0.83 2.55
C VAL A 57 -8.21 -1.24 2.38
N MET A 58 -7.24 -0.44 2.82
CA MET A 58 -5.82 -0.80 2.73
C MET A 58 -5.50 -2.14 3.43
N ARG A 59 -6.07 -2.37 4.62
CA ARG A 59 -5.90 -3.65 5.35
C ARG A 59 -6.55 -4.82 4.62
N ALA A 60 -7.74 -4.62 4.04
CA ALA A 60 -8.43 -5.66 3.27
C ALA A 60 -7.63 -6.08 2.02
N ILE A 61 -6.91 -5.16 1.38
CA ILE A 61 -5.99 -5.48 0.28
C ILE A 61 -4.83 -6.37 0.77
N GLY A 62 -4.23 -6.03 1.92
CA GLY A 62 -3.17 -6.85 2.50
C GLY A 62 -3.65 -8.26 2.85
N GLN A 63 -4.84 -8.37 3.44
CA GLN A 63 -5.47 -9.66 3.73
C GLN A 63 -5.75 -10.45 2.44
N PHE A 64 -6.17 -9.78 1.36
CA PHE A 64 -6.37 -10.44 0.07
C PHE A 64 -5.09 -11.12 -0.44
N TYR A 65 -3.92 -10.47 -0.32
CA TYR A 65 -2.65 -11.09 -0.71
C TYR A 65 -2.20 -12.20 0.24
N GLU A 66 -2.47 -12.08 1.54
CA GLU A 66 -2.09 -13.09 2.53
C GLU A 66 -2.99 -14.34 2.43
N ASP A 67 -4.29 -14.18 2.23
CA ASP A 67 -5.27 -15.29 2.19
C ASP A 67 -5.17 -16.15 0.91
N HIS A 68 -4.43 -15.69 -0.11
CA HIS A 68 -4.28 -16.42 -1.39
C HIS A 68 -2.81 -16.75 -1.67
N GLU A 69 -2.46 -18.03 -1.62
CA GLU A 69 -1.09 -18.53 -1.82
C GLU A 69 -0.52 -18.17 -3.20
N GLU A 70 -1.36 -18.19 -4.23
CA GLU A 70 -0.99 -17.78 -5.59
C GLU A 70 -0.61 -16.30 -5.72
N LEU A 71 -0.87 -15.48 -4.70
CA LEU A 71 -0.46 -14.07 -4.62
C LEU A 71 0.76 -13.85 -3.73
N ALA A 72 1.50 -14.90 -3.36
CA ALA A 72 2.69 -14.80 -2.50
C ALA A 72 3.70 -13.73 -2.98
N ALA A 73 3.90 -13.61 -4.29
CA ALA A 73 4.78 -12.62 -4.90
C ALA A 73 4.38 -11.15 -4.63
N TYR A 74 3.12 -10.89 -4.26
CA TYR A 74 2.54 -9.57 -4.03
C TYR A 74 2.35 -9.24 -2.53
N ARG A 75 2.69 -10.16 -1.62
CA ARG A 75 2.50 -9.98 -0.16
C ARG A 75 3.38 -8.91 0.47
N THR A 76 4.41 -8.44 -0.25
CA THR A 76 5.21 -7.28 0.15
C THR A 76 4.35 -6.02 0.07
N MET A 77 3.56 -5.78 1.11
CA MET A 77 2.73 -4.59 1.25
C MET A 77 3.16 -3.80 2.47
N VAL A 78 3.29 -2.49 2.31
CA VAL A 78 3.59 -1.56 3.41
C VAL A 78 2.48 -0.51 3.52
N ILE A 79 1.99 -0.29 4.75
CA ILE A 79 1.10 0.81 5.10
C ILE A 79 1.91 1.77 5.96
N LEU A 80 2.09 3.00 5.48
CA LEU A 80 2.94 4.01 6.09
C LEU A 80 2.13 5.28 6.34
N ASN A 81 2.47 6.00 7.39
CA ASN A 81 1.96 7.36 7.57
C ASN A 81 2.86 8.35 6.82
N ALA A 82 2.29 9.29 6.07
CA ALA A 82 3.06 10.26 5.31
C ALA A 82 4.07 11.07 6.15
N ASN A 83 3.78 11.30 7.43
CA ASN A 83 4.67 11.99 8.37
C ASN A 83 5.90 11.14 8.75
N THR A 84 5.77 9.82 8.77
CA THR A 84 6.91 8.92 9.05
C THR A 84 7.94 8.87 7.92
N LEU A 85 7.64 9.52 6.79
CA LEU A 85 8.62 9.78 5.73
C LEU A 85 9.49 11.01 6.02
N ALA A 86 9.35 11.68 7.17
CA ALA A 86 10.31 12.69 7.63
C ALA A 86 11.71 12.08 7.90
N PRO A 87 12.80 12.85 7.80
CA PRO A 87 14.16 12.31 7.99
C PRO A 87 14.39 11.80 9.41
N GLU A 88 14.76 10.53 9.54
CA GLU A 88 15.31 9.96 10.78
C GLU A 88 16.83 10.24 10.88
N VAL A 89 17.50 10.34 9.72
CA VAL A 89 18.93 10.65 9.59
C VAL A 89 19.10 11.93 8.78
N GLU A 90 20.02 12.80 9.22
CA GLU A 90 20.36 14.02 8.51
C GLU A 90 20.86 13.71 7.08
N GLY A 91 20.23 14.33 6.08
CA GLY A 91 20.55 14.13 4.66
C GLY A 91 19.85 12.95 3.97
N GLU A 92 19.07 12.12 4.67
CA GLU A 92 18.33 11.02 4.03
C GLU A 92 17.05 11.53 3.33
N ASP A 93 16.87 11.15 2.06
CA ASP A 93 15.68 11.50 1.29
C ASP A 93 14.49 10.55 1.55
N ARG A 94 13.28 11.00 1.20
CA ARG A 94 12.03 10.27 1.47
C ARG A 94 11.92 8.95 0.71
N ALA A 95 12.49 8.87 -0.50
CA ALA A 95 12.43 7.66 -1.32
C ALA A 95 13.32 6.57 -0.73
N THR A 96 14.53 6.91 -0.29
CA THR A 96 15.43 5.98 0.41
C THR A 96 14.76 5.33 1.62
N ARG A 97 14.02 6.11 2.44
CA ARG A 97 13.24 5.55 3.56
C ARG A 97 12.15 4.60 3.12
N LEU A 98 11.39 4.97 2.09
CA LEU A 98 10.34 4.10 1.54
C LEU A 98 10.95 2.77 1.10
N PHE A 99 12.05 2.78 0.35
CA PHE A 99 12.72 1.56 -0.09
C PHE A 99 13.20 0.70 1.08
N ARG A 100 13.78 1.30 2.12
CA ARG A 100 14.17 0.57 3.34
C ARG A 100 12.98 -0.10 4.04
N ARG A 101 11.83 0.56 4.10
CA ARG A 101 10.61 -0.01 4.69
C ARG A 101 10.08 -1.18 3.86
N ILE A 102 10.10 -1.07 2.53
CA ILE A 102 9.71 -2.16 1.62
C ILE A 102 10.69 -3.34 1.77
N GLU A 103 11.99 -3.07 1.77
CA GLU A 103 13.03 -4.09 1.96
C GLU A 103 12.89 -4.80 3.31
N ALA A 104 12.70 -4.07 4.41
CA ALA A 104 12.48 -4.65 5.72
C ALA A 104 11.24 -5.56 5.74
N ARG A 105 10.15 -5.15 5.08
CA ARG A 105 8.94 -5.98 4.96
C ARG A 105 9.20 -7.24 4.12
N ALA A 106 9.91 -7.13 3.00
CA ALA A 106 10.29 -8.28 2.19
C ALA A 106 11.16 -9.26 3.01
N ARG A 107 12.20 -8.77 3.69
CA ARG A 107 13.05 -9.61 4.54
C ARG A 107 12.26 -10.30 5.66
N ALA A 108 11.28 -9.63 6.25
CA ALA A 108 10.41 -10.23 7.27
C ALA A 108 9.52 -11.36 6.72
N LEU A 109 9.13 -11.30 5.43
CA LEU A 109 8.31 -12.32 4.78
C LEU A 109 9.12 -13.56 4.36
N TYR A 110 10.31 -13.35 3.78
CA TYR A 110 11.12 -14.42 3.18
C TYR A 110 12.20 -14.98 4.13
N GLY A 111 12.49 -14.29 5.23
CA GLY A 111 13.48 -14.72 6.22
C GLY A 111 14.93 -14.59 5.76
N SER A 112 15.83 -15.30 6.45
CA SER A 112 17.30 -15.20 6.28
C SER A 112 17.83 -15.77 4.96
N GLY A 113 17.02 -16.53 4.20
CA GLY A 113 17.40 -17.14 2.92
C GLY A 113 17.11 -16.29 1.69
N LEU A 114 16.67 -15.04 1.85
CA LEU A 114 16.26 -14.18 0.75
C LEU A 114 17.43 -13.86 -0.19
N THR A 115 17.35 -14.32 -1.44
CA THR A 115 18.32 -13.97 -2.48
C THR A 115 18.11 -12.55 -3.01
N ALA A 116 19.14 -11.98 -3.64
CA ALA A 116 19.04 -10.65 -4.27
C ALA A 116 17.97 -10.60 -5.38
N ALA A 117 17.81 -11.70 -6.13
CA ALA A 117 16.78 -11.81 -7.17
C ALA A 117 15.37 -11.79 -6.57
N GLN A 118 15.13 -12.55 -5.51
CA GLN A 118 13.84 -12.56 -4.80
C GLN A 118 13.56 -11.22 -4.13
N LEU A 119 14.58 -10.55 -3.57
CA LEU A 119 14.41 -9.23 -2.99
C LEU A 119 13.98 -8.22 -4.05
N LYS A 120 14.66 -8.22 -5.20
CA LYS A 120 14.30 -7.36 -6.33
C LYS A 120 12.86 -7.60 -6.78
N GLU A 121 12.47 -8.85 -6.99
CA GLU A 121 11.10 -9.21 -7.39
C GLU A 121 10.07 -8.78 -6.34
N ALA A 122 10.33 -9.04 -5.06
CA ALA A 122 9.45 -8.64 -3.96
C ALA A 122 9.30 -7.12 -3.87
N MET A 123 10.35 -6.35 -4.16
CA MET A 123 10.31 -4.88 -4.18
C MET A 123 9.58 -4.35 -5.41
N GLU A 124 9.77 -4.95 -6.58
CA GLU A 124 9.09 -4.56 -7.83
C GLU A 124 7.57 -4.84 -7.77
N ASN A 125 7.18 -5.92 -7.09
CA ASN A 125 5.77 -6.29 -6.89
C ASN A 125 5.11 -5.60 -5.69
N ALA A 126 5.85 -4.79 -4.93
CA ALA A 126 5.37 -4.26 -3.66
C ALA A 126 4.17 -3.31 -3.83
N THR A 127 3.19 -3.42 -2.92
CA THR A 127 2.11 -2.44 -2.79
C THR A 127 2.43 -1.46 -1.67
N VAL A 128 2.41 -0.17 -1.97
CA VAL A 128 2.66 0.90 -0.98
C VAL A 128 1.37 1.68 -0.73
N CYS A 129 0.90 1.66 0.51
CA CYS A 129 -0.17 2.52 0.97
C CYS A 129 0.40 3.63 1.86
N VAL A 130 0.07 4.88 1.51
CA VAL A 130 0.46 6.05 2.30
C VAL A 130 -0.81 6.68 2.87
N ASP A 131 -0.93 6.69 4.19
CA ASP A 131 -2.02 7.31 4.93
C ASP A 131 -1.66 8.75 5.32
N GLU A 132 -2.67 9.57 5.60
CA GLU A 132 -2.52 10.99 6.00
C GLU A 132 -1.69 11.85 5.03
N VAL A 133 -1.81 11.59 3.72
CA VAL A 133 -1.09 12.34 2.67
C VAL A 133 -1.46 13.83 2.62
N ASP A 134 -2.59 14.21 3.19
CA ASP A 134 -3.00 15.61 3.34
C ASP A 134 -2.06 16.39 4.27
N LYS A 135 -1.51 15.75 5.31
CA LYS A 135 -0.64 16.41 6.30
C LYS A 135 0.70 16.86 5.74
N ILE A 136 1.22 16.17 4.72
CA ILE A 136 2.46 16.57 4.03
C ILE A 136 2.21 17.67 2.97
N SER A 137 0.96 17.83 2.52
CA SER A 137 0.57 18.82 1.51
C SER A 137 0.22 20.19 2.12
N ALA A 138 -0.12 20.22 3.41
CA ALA A 138 -0.41 21.44 4.15
C ALA A 138 0.87 22.30 4.32
N ARG A 139 1.09 23.21 3.37
CA ARG A 139 2.01 24.34 3.55
C ARG A 139 1.27 25.43 4.32
N MET A 140 1.54 25.54 5.62
CA MET A 140 1.23 26.75 6.39
C MET A 140 2.53 27.55 6.54
N SER A 141 2.54 28.78 6.02
CA SER A 141 3.69 29.69 6.07
C SER A 141 5.02 29.14 5.52
N GLY A 142 4.97 28.31 4.48
CA GLY A 142 6.17 27.86 3.75
C GLY A 142 6.96 26.70 4.39
N LYS A 143 6.50 26.12 5.50
CA LYS A 143 7.08 24.90 6.10
C LYS A 143 6.08 23.74 6.03
N ALA A 144 6.57 22.54 5.72
CA ALA A 144 5.82 21.29 5.86
C ALA A 144 5.94 20.79 7.31
N ASN A 145 4.91 20.12 7.84
CA ASN A 145 4.80 19.64 9.23
C ASN A 145 4.85 20.76 10.29
N VAL A 146 3.75 21.50 10.46
CA VAL A 146 3.60 22.42 11.59
C VAL A 146 3.20 21.62 12.83
N GLU A 147 4.07 21.56 13.84
CA GLU A 147 3.72 21.07 15.17
C GLU A 147 2.56 21.90 15.73
N GLY A 148 1.47 21.24 16.14
CA GLY A 148 0.28 21.89 16.69
C GLY A 148 -1.06 21.46 16.09
N ILE A 149 -1.08 20.59 15.08
CA ILE A 149 -2.32 19.98 14.54
C ILE A 149 -2.55 18.58 15.12
N THR A 150 -2.45 18.48 16.44
CA THR A 150 -3.01 17.37 17.21
C THR A 150 -4.05 17.99 18.11
N THR A 151 -5.33 17.79 17.77
CA THR A 151 -6.42 18.06 18.70
C THR A 151 -6.47 16.93 19.73
#